data_AF-A0A1I0RPA4-F1
#
_entry.id   AF-A0A1I0RPA4-F1
#
_cell.length_a   1.000
_cell.length_b   1.000
_cell.length_c   1.000
_cell.angle_alpha   90.00
_cell.angle_beta   90.00
_cell.angle_gamma   90.00
#
_symmetry.space_group_name_H-M   'P 1'
#
loop_
_entity.id
_entity.type
_entity.pdbx_description
1 polymer ?
#
loop_
_entity_poly.entity_id
_entity_poly.type
_entity_poly.pdbx_seq_one_letter_code
_entity_poly.pdbx_strand_id
1 'polypeptide(L)'
;MATDWSYNIAFFIFLIGIPIYISFVLWALMDSPQVSYCLADAFCTVQNQCSIITIPFAAFLVVHSIKYDFFPSVILHMKNVRNLWIRLCKKIIKNAFIISFYLLICTTLIGIQFGRFNNNWIEENSAASNLLHTQVPHNGNVWEILFVFTIMTFLTIVFFGMLIALLWWIFGTPLIGYVIIILLIKLELGMQPAAIHLFFLKVNMNPYVIYWLGVSYYNLVVYPLILIIGLFLMGLFIRKKDFL
;
A
#
# COMPACT_ATOMS: atom_id res chain seq x y z
N MET A 1 -13.82 6.87 28.34
CA MET A 1 -12.96 5.89 27.64
C MET A 1 -13.79 4.66 27.34
N ALA A 2 -14.67 4.72 26.33
CA ALA A 2 -15.23 3.51 25.76
C ALA A 2 -14.15 2.97 24.82
N THR A 3 -13.64 1.77 25.09
CA THR A 3 -12.83 1.05 24.12
C THR A 3 -13.65 0.93 22.85
N ASP A 4 -13.15 1.50 21.76
CA ASP A 4 -13.80 1.42 20.45
C ASP A 4 -13.71 -0.02 19.96
N TRP A 5 -14.65 -0.86 20.41
CA TRP A 5 -14.71 -2.29 20.09
C TRP A 5 -14.61 -2.54 18.58
N SER A 6 -15.20 -1.64 17.78
CA SER A 6 -15.11 -1.65 16.32
C SER A 6 -13.67 -1.58 15.80
N TYR A 7 -12.82 -0.74 16.40
CA TYR A 7 -11.41 -0.62 16.03
C TYR A 7 -10.63 -1.87 16.39
N ASN A 8 -10.82 -2.37 17.62
CA ASN A 8 -10.11 -3.55 18.08
C ASN A 8 -10.45 -4.76 17.21
N ILE A 9 -11.73 -4.95 16.88
CA ILE A 9 -12.18 -6.02 15.97
C ILE A 9 -11.56 -5.86 14.58
N ALA A 10 -11.63 -4.67 13.98
CA ALA A 10 -11.04 -4.43 12.66
C ALA A 10 -9.51 -4.64 12.66
N PHE A 11 -8.83 -4.24 13.73
CA PHE A 11 -7.40 -4.46 13.92
C PHE A 11 -7.05 -5.95 14.06
N PHE A 12 -7.82 -6.72 14.83
CA PHE A 12 -7.62 -8.17 14.94
C PHE A 12 -7.89 -8.88 13.61
N ILE A 13 -8.93 -8.47 12.88
CA ILE A 13 -9.21 -8.98 11.53
C ILE A 13 -8.03 -8.67 10.60
N PHE A 14 -7.42 -7.49 10.69
CA PHE A 14 -6.23 -7.17 9.91
C PHE A 14 -5.04 -8.05 10.31
N LEU A 15 -4.78 -8.17 11.61
CA LEU A 15 -3.62 -8.86 12.16
C LEU A 15 -3.59 -10.36 11.82
N ILE A 16 -4.77 -10.98 11.70
CA ILE A 16 -4.90 -12.42 11.43
C ILE A 16 -5.31 -12.67 9.98
N GLY A 17 -6.27 -11.89 9.48
CA GLY A 17 -6.85 -12.07 8.16
C GLY A 17 -5.88 -11.73 7.02
N ILE A 18 -5.03 -10.71 7.18
CA ILE A 18 -4.07 -10.33 6.13
C ILE A 18 -2.99 -11.40 5.93
N PRO A 19 -2.34 -11.95 6.97
CA PRO A 19 -1.44 -13.08 6.79
C PRO A 19 -2.10 -14.28 6.12
N ILE A 20 -3.32 -14.65 6.53
CA ILE A 20 -4.06 -15.76 5.91
C ILE A 20 -4.32 -15.48 4.43
N TYR A 21 -4.73 -14.25 4.10
CA TYR A 21 -4.97 -13.83 2.72
C TYR A 21 -3.68 -13.85 1.89
N ILE A 22 -2.56 -13.35 2.43
CA ILE A 22 -1.24 -13.42 1.78
C ILE A 22 -0.85 -14.87 1.52
N SER A 23 -0.97 -15.74 2.52
CA SER A 23 -0.69 -17.17 2.37
C SER A 23 -1.55 -17.82 1.30
N PHE A 24 -2.84 -17.50 1.26
CA PHE A 24 -3.75 -18.03 0.24
C PHE A 24 -3.37 -17.58 -1.18
N VAL A 25 -3.06 -16.30 -1.37
CA VAL A 25 -2.64 -15.76 -2.67
C VAL A 25 -1.31 -16.36 -3.12
N LEU A 26 -0.34 -16.46 -2.21
CA LEU A 26 0.96 -17.07 -2.50
C LEU A 26 0.80 -18.55 -2.85
N TRP A 27 -0.01 -19.30 -2.10
CA TRP A 27 -0.31 -20.69 -2.45
C TRP A 27 -0.98 -20.82 -3.81
N ALA A 28 -1.99 -20.00 -4.10
CA ALA A 28 -2.70 -20.06 -5.37
C ALA A 28 -1.83 -19.72 -6.60
N LEU A 29 -0.80 -18.87 -6.43
CA LEU A 29 0.02 -18.37 -7.53
C LEU A 29 1.42 -19.00 -7.60
N MET A 30 1.93 -19.59 -6.52
CA MET A 30 3.31 -20.07 -6.41
C MET A 30 3.41 -21.58 -6.10
N ASP A 31 2.36 -22.37 -6.32
CA ASP A 31 2.36 -23.83 -6.07
C ASP A 31 2.58 -24.68 -7.35
N SER A 32 3.33 -24.15 -8.32
CA SER A 32 3.63 -24.89 -9.56
C SER A 32 4.84 -25.81 -9.38
N PRO A 33 4.72 -27.14 -9.58
CA PRO A 33 5.79 -28.10 -9.29
C PRO A 33 6.99 -28.02 -10.24
N GLN A 34 6.84 -27.37 -11.40
CA GLN A 34 7.88 -27.21 -12.42
C GLN A 34 8.71 -25.93 -12.22
N VAL A 35 8.33 -25.07 -11.27
CA VAL A 35 8.92 -23.73 -11.09
C VAL A 35 9.55 -23.64 -9.71
N SER A 36 10.79 -23.19 -9.66
CA SER A 36 11.47 -22.83 -8.43
C SER A 36 11.22 -21.36 -8.12
N TYR A 37 10.44 -21.11 -7.07
CA TYR A 37 10.14 -19.77 -6.60
C TYR A 37 11.20 -19.25 -5.62
N CYS A 38 11.39 -17.92 -5.60
CA CYS A 38 12.28 -17.25 -4.66
C CYS A 38 11.53 -16.25 -3.75
N LEU A 39 12.24 -15.75 -2.74
CA LEU A 39 11.68 -14.75 -1.82
C LEU A 39 11.33 -13.43 -2.53
N ALA A 40 12.12 -13.03 -3.54
CA ALA A 40 11.85 -11.83 -4.33
C ALA A 40 10.53 -11.94 -5.12
N ASP A 41 10.18 -13.14 -5.59
CA ASP A 41 8.90 -13.39 -6.25
C ASP A 41 7.72 -13.15 -5.31
N ALA A 42 7.84 -13.61 -4.06
CA ALA A 42 6.80 -13.43 -3.05
C ALA A 42 6.51 -11.93 -2.78
N PHE A 43 7.54 -11.08 -2.74
CA PHE A 43 7.34 -9.63 -2.57
C PHE A 43 6.63 -9.01 -3.76
N CYS A 44 7.04 -9.35 -4.99
CA CYS A 44 6.42 -8.82 -6.21
C CYS A 44 4.97 -9.29 -6.33
N THR A 45 4.69 -10.58 -6.12
CA THR A 45 3.34 -11.15 -6.23
C THR A 45 2.39 -10.60 -5.18
N VAL A 46 2.82 -10.52 -3.90
CA VAL A 46 2.00 -9.92 -2.84
C VAL A 46 1.70 -8.48 -3.14
N GLN A 47 2.69 -7.68 -3.55
CA GLN A 47 2.44 -6.27 -3.82
C GLN A 47 1.54 -6.07 -5.04
N ASN A 48 1.67 -6.88 -6.08
CA ASN A 48 0.84 -6.75 -7.26
C ASN A 48 -0.61 -7.18 -7.02
N GLN A 49 -0.83 -8.30 -6.32
CA GLN A 49 -2.15 -8.91 -6.18
C GLN A 49 -2.84 -8.56 -4.86
N CYS A 50 -2.11 -8.60 -3.73
CA CYS A 50 -2.70 -8.35 -2.41
C CYS A 50 -2.93 -6.85 -2.14
N SER A 51 -2.29 -5.93 -2.88
CA SER A 51 -2.47 -4.48 -2.71
C SER A 51 -3.92 -4.03 -2.85
N ILE A 52 -4.72 -4.76 -3.64
CA ILE A 52 -6.15 -4.51 -3.86
C ILE A 52 -6.95 -4.52 -2.55
N ILE A 53 -6.60 -5.39 -1.61
CA ILE A 53 -7.32 -5.53 -0.32
C ILE A 53 -6.52 -4.92 0.82
N THR A 54 -5.21 -5.16 0.85
CA THR A 54 -4.33 -4.71 1.94
C THR A 54 -4.28 -3.18 2.04
N ILE A 55 -4.21 -2.45 0.93
CA ILE A 55 -4.11 -0.99 0.93
C ILE A 55 -5.40 -0.31 1.40
N PRO A 56 -6.60 -0.63 0.88
CA PRO A 56 -7.84 -0.05 1.42
C PRO A 56 -8.05 -0.34 2.90
N PHE A 57 -7.74 -1.55 3.35
CA PHE A 57 -7.88 -1.92 4.76
C PHE A 57 -6.86 -1.18 5.64
N ALA A 58 -5.61 -1.07 5.20
CA ALA A 58 -4.59 -0.28 5.89
C ALA A 58 -5.00 1.20 5.98
N ALA A 59 -5.51 1.77 4.89
CA ALA A 59 -6.02 3.14 4.86
C ALA A 59 -7.20 3.33 5.84
N PHE A 60 -8.09 2.34 5.96
CA PHE A 60 -9.17 2.35 6.95
C PHE A 60 -8.65 2.42 8.39
N LEU A 61 -7.67 1.58 8.76
CA LEU A 61 -7.07 1.62 10.10
C LEU A 61 -6.39 2.96 10.40
N VAL A 62 -5.65 3.49 9.41
CA VAL A 62 -4.99 4.80 9.53
C VAL A 62 -6.01 5.91 9.73
N VAL A 63 -7.08 5.96 8.95
CA VAL A 63 -8.11 7.00 9.09
C VAL A 63 -8.90 6.85 10.39
N HIS A 64 -9.15 5.62 10.83
CA HIS A 64 -9.78 5.39 12.12
C HIS A 64 -8.93 5.93 13.28
N SER A 65 -7.61 5.81 13.20
CA SER A 65 -6.69 6.31 14.24
C SER A 65 -6.69 7.83 14.41
N ILE A 66 -7.08 8.57 13.36
CA ILE A 66 -7.15 10.05 13.37
C ILE A 66 -8.58 10.56 13.58
N LYS A 67 -9.58 9.68 13.71
CA LYS A 67 -11.00 10.07 13.76
C LYS A 67 -11.32 11.07 14.87
N TYR A 68 -10.68 10.92 16.02
CA TYR A 68 -10.92 11.78 17.18
C TYR A 68 -10.38 13.19 16.99
N ASP A 69 -9.39 13.38 16.12
CA ASP A 69 -8.87 14.72 15.80
C ASP A 69 -9.84 15.52 14.92
N PHE A 70 -10.82 14.86 14.28
CA PHE A 70 -11.88 15.48 13.49
C PHE A 70 -13.12 15.83 14.31
N PHE A 71 -13.14 15.58 15.63
CA PHE A 71 -14.29 15.94 16.47
C PHE A 71 -14.40 17.46 16.66
N PRO A 72 -15.63 18.02 16.57
CA PRO A 72 -15.87 19.45 16.71
C PRO A 72 -15.27 20.04 18.00
N SER A 73 -15.37 19.30 19.11
CA SER A 73 -14.79 19.71 20.40
C SER A 73 -13.27 19.94 20.32
N VAL A 74 -12.54 19.07 19.63
CA VAL A 74 -11.09 19.20 19.45
C VAL A 74 -10.75 20.36 18.52
N ILE A 75 -11.55 20.53 17.46
CA ILE A 75 -11.39 21.58 16.45
C ILE A 75 -11.59 22.98 17.05
N LEU A 76 -12.63 23.17 17.85
CA LEU A 76 -12.97 24.44 18.49
C LEU A 76 -11.88 24.93 19.46
N HIS A 77 -11.12 24.02 20.06
CA HIS A 77 -10.00 24.36 20.95
C HIS A 77 -8.68 24.60 20.20
N MET A 78 -8.62 24.36 18.88
CA MET A 78 -7.42 24.57 18.08
C MET A 78 -7.31 26.03 17.62
N LYS A 79 -6.24 26.71 18.02
CA LYS A 79 -5.95 28.08 17.56
C LYS A 79 -5.54 28.15 16.09
N ASN A 80 -5.03 27.07 15.50
CA ASN A 80 -4.50 27.07 14.13
C ASN A 80 -4.81 25.77 13.39
N VAL A 81 -5.55 25.92 12.30
CA VAL A 81 -5.95 24.88 11.35
C VAL A 81 -4.75 24.14 10.75
N ARG A 82 -3.65 24.85 10.46
CA ARG A 82 -2.42 24.26 9.89
C ARG A 82 -1.74 23.30 10.86
N ASN A 83 -1.78 23.61 12.16
CA ASN A 83 -1.19 22.75 13.19
C ASN A 83 -1.97 21.44 13.34
N LEU A 84 -3.30 21.49 13.19
CA LEU A 84 -4.13 20.29 13.11
C LEU A 84 -3.74 19.44 11.89
N TRP A 85 -3.63 20.03 10.70
CA TRP A 85 -3.21 19.29 9.50
C TRP A 85 -1.85 18.62 9.66
N ILE A 86 -0.84 19.34 10.17
CA ILE A 86 0.49 18.77 10.43
C ILE A 86 0.42 17.62 11.44
N ARG A 87 -0.41 17.75 12.48
CA ARG A 87 -0.62 16.68 13.48
C ARG A 87 -1.24 15.44 12.86
N LEU A 88 -2.24 15.61 11.98
CA LEU A 88 -2.86 14.51 11.23
C LEU A 88 -1.84 13.80 10.35
N CYS A 89 -1.05 14.56 9.59
CA CYS A 89 -0.01 14.00 8.72
C CYS A 89 1.02 13.17 9.51
N LYS A 90 1.48 13.68 10.66
CA LYS A 90 2.41 12.94 11.54
C LYS A 90 1.82 11.62 12.03
N LYS A 91 0.54 11.60 12.41
CA LYS A 91 -0.15 10.36 12.82
C LYS A 91 -0.30 9.37 11.67
N ILE A 92 -0.67 9.85 10.49
CA ILE A 92 -0.78 9.03 9.27
C ILE A 92 0.57 8.40 8.95
N ILE A 93 1.65 9.18 8.91
CA ILE A 93 3.01 8.70 8.62
C ILE A 93 3.44 7.65 9.64
N LYS A 94 3.25 7.92 10.94
CA LYS A 94 3.62 6.97 12.00
C LYS A 94 2.90 5.63 11.84
N ASN A 95 1.58 5.67 11.59
CA ASN A 95 0.79 4.44 11.49
C ASN A 95 1.04 3.69 10.19
N ALA A 96 1.22 4.41 9.08
CA ALA A 96 1.62 3.81 7.81
C ALA A 96 2.95 3.08 7.92
N PHE A 97 3.93 3.65 8.63
CA PHE A 97 5.24 3.01 8.86
C PHE A 97 5.11 1.69 9.64
N ILE A 98 4.29 1.67 10.69
CA ILE A 98 4.06 0.46 11.48
C ILE A 98 3.38 -0.63 10.62
N ILE A 99 2.36 -0.25 9.84
CA ILE A 99 1.63 -1.20 8.98
C ILE A 99 2.51 -1.73 7.85
N SER A 100 3.29 -0.87 7.18
CA SER A 100 4.20 -1.32 6.11
C SER A 100 5.26 -2.28 6.63
N PHE A 101 5.80 -2.04 7.82
CA PHE A 101 6.78 -2.93 8.45
C PHE A 101 6.15 -4.25 8.87
N TYR A 102 4.91 -4.23 9.36
CA TYR A 102 4.13 -5.44 9.63
C TYR A 102 3.92 -6.28 8.37
N LEU A 103 3.48 -5.66 7.25
CA LEU A 103 3.30 -6.35 5.97
C LEU A 103 4.61 -6.97 5.47
N LEU A 104 5.74 -6.25 5.61
CA LEU A 104 7.06 -6.77 5.30
C LEU A 104 7.37 -8.05 6.08
N ILE A 105 7.16 -8.06 7.40
CA ILE A 105 7.41 -9.24 8.23
C ILE A 105 6.51 -10.40 7.80
N CYS A 106 5.22 -10.15 7.60
CA CYS A 106 4.27 -11.19 7.17
C CYS A 106 4.68 -11.80 5.83
N THR A 107 4.97 -10.98 4.82
CA THR A 107 5.40 -11.46 3.50
C THR A 107 6.72 -12.21 3.57
N THR A 108 7.65 -11.79 4.43
CA THR A 108 8.92 -12.50 4.62
C THR A 108 8.70 -13.88 5.24
N LEU A 109 7.96 -13.96 6.35
CA LEU A 109 7.73 -15.21 7.08
C LEU A 109 6.97 -16.24 6.23
N ILE A 110 5.97 -15.79 5.47
CA ILE A 110 5.19 -16.65 4.59
C ILE A 110 6.03 -16.99 3.34
N GLY A 111 6.72 -16.02 2.75
CA GLY A 111 7.53 -16.19 1.55
C GLY A 111 8.66 -17.22 1.71
N ILE A 112 9.29 -17.31 2.90
CA ILE A 112 10.30 -18.34 3.20
C ILE A 112 9.73 -19.76 3.10
N GLN A 113 8.42 -19.96 3.30
CA GLN A 113 7.79 -21.28 3.19
C GLN A 113 7.70 -21.75 1.73
N PHE A 114 7.64 -20.82 0.78
CA PHE A 114 7.52 -21.10 -0.66
C PHE A 114 8.87 -21.00 -1.39
N GLY A 115 9.72 -20.05 -1.00
CA GLY A 115 11.01 -19.80 -1.65
C GLY A 115 12.18 -20.42 -0.89
N ARG A 116 12.91 -21.33 -1.54
CA ARG A 116 14.17 -21.89 -1.00
C ARG A 116 15.37 -20.98 -1.25
N PHE A 117 15.25 -20.07 -2.21
CA PHE A 117 16.30 -19.17 -2.65
C PHE A 117 15.93 -17.72 -2.35
N ASN A 118 16.96 -16.92 -2.08
CA ASN A 118 16.83 -15.47 -1.95
C ASN A 118 16.37 -14.87 -3.28
N ASN A 119 17.18 -15.01 -4.33
CA ASN A 119 16.79 -14.72 -5.71
C ASN A 119 17.39 -15.78 -6.64
N ASN A 120 16.57 -16.30 -7.56
CA ASN A 120 16.99 -17.26 -8.58
C ASN A 120 16.55 -16.85 -10.01
N TRP A 121 16.19 -15.58 -10.25
CA TRP A 121 15.60 -15.13 -11.53
C TRP A 121 16.41 -15.45 -12.80
N ILE A 122 17.72 -15.66 -12.70
CA ILE A 122 18.56 -16.04 -13.85
C ILE A 122 18.37 -17.51 -14.24
N GLU A 123 17.99 -18.37 -13.31
CA GLU A 123 17.90 -19.81 -13.54
C GLU A 123 16.75 -20.16 -14.51
N GLU A 124 16.96 -21.18 -15.34
CA GLU A 124 15.97 -21.59 -16.35
C GLU A 124 14.67 -22.12 -15.73
N ASN A 125 14.76 -22.70 -14.53
CA ASN A 125 13.61 -23.21 -13.76
C ASN A 125 12.97 -22.14 -12.86
N SER A 126 13.36 -20.86 -12.98
CA SER A 126 12.83 -19.78 -12.15
C SER A 126 11.43 -19.33 -12.59
N ALA A 127 10.69 -18.70 -11.68
CA ALA A 127 9.39 -18.10 -12.00
C ALA A 127 9.50 -17.04 -13.12
N ALA A 128 10.61 -16.32 -13.16
CA ALA A 128 10.85 -15.28 -14.14
C ALA A 128 11.11 -15.85 -15.54
N SER A 129 11.90 -16.93 -15.65
CA SER A 129 12.10 -17.68 -16.90
C SER A 129 10.79 -18.28 -17.41
N ASN A 130 9.98 -18.86 -16.51
CA ASN A 130 8.68 -19.44 -16.87
C ASN A 130 7.70 -18.38 -17.38
N LEU A 131 7.71 -17.17 -16.80
CA LEU A 131 6.82 -16.07 -17.19
C LEU A 131 7.25 -15.38 -18.49
N LEU A 132 8.56 -15.21 -18.71
CA LEU A 132 9.10 -14.51 -19.88
C LEU A 132 9.38 -15.43 -21.07
N HIS A 133 9.40 -16.76 -20.85
CA HIS A 133 9.85 -17.78 -21.82
C HIS A 133 11.27 -17.55 -22.33
N THR A 134 12.08 -16.79 -21.61
CA THR A 134 13.47 -16.44 -21.92
C THR A 134 14.26 -16.23 -20.64
N GLN A 135 15.59 -16.40 -20.69
CA GLN A 135 16.45 -16.05 -19.56
C GLN A 135 16.39 -14.56 -19.26
N VAL A 136 16.34 -14.23 -17.97
CA VAL A 136 16.17 -12.85 -17.51
C VAL A 136 17.50 -12.09 -17.68
N PRO A 137 17.49 -10.89 -18.29
CA PRO A 137 18.71 -10.11 -18.52
C PRO A 137 19.26 -9.45 -17.25
N HIS A 138 18.49 -9.44 -16.15
CA HIS A 138 18.82 -8.72 -14.93
C HIS A 138 18.69 -9.60 -13.68
N ASN A 139 19.76 -9.64 -12.88
CA ASN A 139 19.73 -10.21 -11.55
C ASN A 139 19.37 -9.12 -10.54
N GLY A 140 18.11 -9.10 -10.09
CA GLY A 140 17.70 -8.20 -9.01
C GLY A 140 18.34 -8.60 -7.68
N ASN A 141 18.76 -7.64 -6.86
CA ASN A 141 19.15 -7.97 -5.50
C ASN A 141 17.90 -8.10 -4.61
N VAL A 142 17.78 -9.16 -3.81
CA VAL A 142 16.63 -9.31 -2.88
C VAL A 142 16.51 -8.12 -1.94
N TRP A 143 17.65 -7.60 -1.48
CA TRP A 143 17.66 -6.44 -0.59
C TRP A 143 17.08 -5.20 -1.24
N GLU A 144 17.27 -5.04 -2.55
CA GLU A 144 16.68 -3.96 -3.34
C GLU A 144 15.16 -4.16 -3.46
N ILE A 145 14.72 -5.36 -3.80
CA ILE A 145 13.28 -5.70 -3.90
C ILE A 145 12.57 -5.50 -2.55
N LEU A 146 13.20 -5.91 -1.45
CA LEU A 146 12.68 -5.74 -0.10
C LEU A 146 12.56 -4.25 0.29
N PHE A 147 13.60 -3.47 -0.02
CA PHE A 147 13.62 -2.04 0.25
C PHE A 147 12.52 -1.32 -0.54
N VAL A 148 12.41 -1.62 -1.83
CA VAL A 148 11.38 -1.06 -2.73
C VAL A 148 9.98 -1.46 -2.27
N PHE A 149 9.75 -2.73 -1.97
CA PHE A 149 8.48 -3.21 -1.43
C PHE A 149 8.05 -2.42 -0.20
N THR A 150 8.98 -2.22 0.75
CA THR A 150 8.70 -1.52 2.01
C THR A 150 8.37 -0.06 1.78
N ILE A 151 9.21 0.66 1.03
CA ILE A 151 9.03 2.09 0.75
C ILE A 151 7.76 2.32 -0.05
N MET A 152 7.55 1.56 -1.11
CA MET A 152 6.39 1.71 -1.98
C MET A 152 5.08 1.46 -1.22
N THR A 153 5.03 0.39 -0.40
CA THR A 153 3.86 0.08 0.44
C THR A 153 3.61 1.21 1.44
N PHE A 154 4.66 1.69 2.11
CA PHE A 154 4.59 2.82 3.01
C PHE A 154 4.02 4.08 2.33
N LEU A 155 4.60 4.50 1.20
CA LEU A 155 4.18 5.68 0.45
C LEU A 155 2.73 5.54 -0.03
N THR A 156 2.33 4.36 -0.48
CA THR A 156 0.95 4.10 -0.91
C THR A 156 -0.05 4.27 0.23
N ILE A 157 0.25 3.72 1.42
CA ILE A 157 -0.61 3.87 2.61
C ILE A 157 -0.67 5.35 3.05
N VAL A 158 0.47 6.06 3.04
CA VAL A 158 0.51 7.50 3.36
C VAL A 158 -0.33 8.31 2.37
N PHE A 159 -0.16 8.07 1.07
CA PHE A 159 -0.90 8.76 0.02
C PHE A 159 -2.41 8.62 0.22
N PHE A 160 -2.91 7.38 0.37
CA PHE A 160 -4.34 7.16 0.54
C PHE A 160 -4.86 7.65 1.90
N GLY A 161 -4.08 7.50 2.98
CA GLY A 161 -4.42 8.06 4.28
C GLY A 161 -4.56 9.58 4.24
N MET A 162 -3.64 10.28 3.57
CA MET A 162 -3.69 11.74 3.39
C MET A 162 -4.80 12.17 2.43
N LEU A 163 -5.06 11.41 1.37
CA LEU A 163 -6.16 11.68 0.44
C LEU A 163 -7.51 11.61 1.17
N ILE A 164 -7.76 10.54 1.95
CA ILE A 164 -9.00 10.42 2.72
C ILE A 164 -9.10 11.54 3.76
N ALA A 165 -7.99 11.84 4.47
CA ALA A 165 -7.98 12.92 5.46
C ALA A 165 -8.31 14.29 4.82
N LEU A 166 -7.77 14.56 3.62
CA LEU A 166 -8.06 15.79 2.88
C LEU A 166 -9.52 15.84 2.40
N LEU A 167 -10.06 14.74 1.90
CA LEU A 167 -11.46 14.68 1.47
C LEU A 167 -12.41 14.81 2.66
N TRP A 168 -12.07 14.20 3.80
CA TRP A 168 -12.80 14.40 5.04
C TRP A 168 -12.78 15.88 5.45
N TRP A 169 -11.64 16.54 5.29
CA TRP A 169 -11.50 17.97 5.55
C TRP A 169 -12.45 18.83 4.70
N ILE A 170 -12.62 18.48 3.42
CA ILE A 170 -13.44 19.24 2.45
C ILE A 170 -14.93 18.95 2.61
N PHE A 171 -15.29 17.67 2.76
CA PHE A 171 -16.68 17.20 2.69
C PHE A 171 -17.30 16.86 4.05
N GLY A 172 -16.53 16.92 5.14
CA GLY A 172 -17.02 16.61 6.49
C GLY A 172 -17.21 15.11 6.77
N THR A 173 -16.96 14.23 5.79
CA THR A 173 -17.07 12.77 5.93
C THR A 173 -15.88 12.04 5.27
N PRO A 174 -15.33 10.98 5.90
CA PRO A 174 -14.26 10.17 5.30
C PRO A 174 -14.78 9.24 4.19
N LEU A 175 -16.11 9.05 4.08
CA LEU A 175 -16.74 8.06 3.20
C LEU A 175 -16.40 8.30 1.73
N ILE A 176 -16.34 9.56 1.31
CA ILE A 176 -15.98 9.95 -0.06
C ILE A 176 -14.56 9.48 -0.42
N GLY A 177 -13.62 9.58 0.53
CA GLY A 177 -12.27 9.07 0.34
C GLY A 177 -12.24 7.57 0.08
N TYR A 178 -12.96 6.78 0.87
CA TYR A 178 -13.03 5.33 0.67
C TYR A 178 -13.66 4.96 -0.67
N VAL A 179 -14.74 5.63 -1.06
CA VAL A 179 -15.40 5.39 -2.36
C VAL A 179 -14.43 5.69 -3.51
N ILE A 180 -13.68 6.78 -3.45
CA ILE A 180 -12.68 7.13 -4.49
C ILE A 180 -11.60 6.05 -4.61
N ILE A 181 -11.12 5.49 -3.49
CA ILE A 181 -10.12 4.41 -3.53
C ILE A 181 -10.69 3.18 -4.24
N ILE A 182 -11.89 2.75 -3.87
CA ILE A 182 -12.54 1.57 -4.47
C ILE A 182 -12.78 1.80 -5.97
N LEU A 183 -13.22 3.00 -6.35
CA LEU A 183 -13.40 3.38 -7.75
C LEU A 183 -12.08 3.35 -8.52
N LEU A 184 -11.00 3.91 -7.97
CA LEU A 184 -9.68 3.87 -8.60
C LEU A 184 -9.21 2.42 -8.81
N ILE A 185 -9.35 1.55 -7.81
CA ILE A 185 -9.01 0.13 -7.94
C ILE A 185 -9.82 -0.51 -9.08
N LYS A 186 -11.14 -0.28 -9.14
CA LYS A 186 -12.00 -0.86 -10.17
C LYS A 186 -11.67 -0.34 -11.57
N LEU A 187 -11.41 0.95 -11.72
CA LEU A 187 -11.14 1.57 -13.02
C LEU A 187 -9.74 1.25 -13.56
N GLU A 188 -8.76 1.09 -12.66
CA GLU A 188 -7.37 0.79 -13.04
C GLU A 188 -7.08 -0.71 -13.13
N LEU A 189 -7.58 -1.51 -12.20
CA LEU A 189 -7.24 -2.95 -12.11
C LEU A 189 -8.40 -3.88 -12.47
N GLY A 190 -9.64 -3.38 -12.48
CA GLY A 190 -10.85 -4.19 -12.70
C GLY A 190 -11.37 -4.22 -14.13
N MET A 191 -10.79 -3.44 -15.05
CA MET A 191 -11.21 -3.34 -16.45
C MET A 191 -10.05 -3.67 -17.39
N GLN A 192 -10.33 -4.41 -18.47
CA GLN A 192 -9.39 -4.65 -19.56
C GLN A 192 -10.02 -4.22 -20.89
N PRO A 193 -9.48 -3.19 -21.58
CA PRO A 193 -8.36 -2.33 -21.17
C PRO A 193 -8.72 -1.45 -19.97
N ALA A 194 -7.71 -1.00 -19.22
CA ALA A 194 -7.92 -0.10 -18.09
C ALA A 194 -8.53 1.22 -18.56
N ALA A 195 -9.54 1.72 -17.83
CA ALA A 195 -10.21 2.96 -18.21
C ALA A 195 -9.32 4.19 -17.97
N ILE A 196 -8.47 4.12 -16.93
CA ILE A 196 -7.58 5.22 -16.50
C ILE A 196 -6.25 4.64 -16.01
N HIS A 197 -5.16 5.41 -16.12
CA HIS A 197 -3.83 5.06 -15.63
C HIS A 197 -3.31 6.14 -14.65
N LEU A 198 -3.87 6.16 -13.43
CA LEU A 198 -3.59 7.19 -12.44
C LEU A 198 -2.52 6.75 -11.44
N PHE A 199 -2.81 5.75 -10.60
CA PHE A 199 -2.00 5.40 -9.44
C PHE A 199 -1.62 3.91 -9.42
N PHE A 200 -2.58 2.99 -9.27
CA PHE A 200 -2.30 1.56 -9.03
C PHE A 200 -1.56 0.89 -10.17
N LEU A 201 -1.83 1.28 -11.43
CA LEU A 201 -1.10 0.71 -12.57
C LEU A 201 0.35 1.22 -12.67
N LYS A 202 0.64 2.39 -12.10
CA LYS A 202 2.00 2.96 -12.05
C LYS A 202 2.76 2.47 -10.83
N VAL A 203 2.10 2.45 -9.68
CA VAL A 203 2.64 2.06 -8.39
C VAL A 203 2.22 0.61 -8.12
N ASN A 204 2.76 -0.33 -8.91
CA ASN A 204 2.68 -1.78 -8.65
C ASN A 204 4.05 -2.46 -8.88
N MET A 205 4.26 -3.60 -8.23
CA MET A 205 5.42 -4.45 -8.51
C MET A 205 5.01 -5.59 -9.44
N ASN A 206 4.57 -5.28 -10.65
CA ASN A 206 4.21 -6.29 -11.63
C ASN A 206 5.44 -7.19 -11.92
N PRO A 207 5.37 -8.51 -11.64
CA PRO A 207 6.49 -9.43 -11.84
C PRO A 207 7.05 -9.38 -13.27
N TYR A 208 6.18 -9.34 -14.29
CA TYR A 208 6.60 -9.29 -15.70
C TYR A 208 7.48 -8.07 -16.00
N VAL A 209 7.06 -6.90 -15.52
CA VAL A 209 7.78 -5.63 -15.74
C VAL A 209 9.10 -5.63 -14.98
N ILE A 210 9.10 -6.09 -13.73
CA ILE A 210 10.31 -6.10 -12.89
C ILE A 210 11.34 -7.08 -13.42
N TYR A 211 10.93 -8.26 -13.89
CA TYR A 211 11.86 -9.23 -14.48
C TYR A 211 12.49 -8.67 -15.76
N TRP A 212 11.71 -8.03 -16.63
CA TRP A 212 12.20 -7.56 -17.93
C TRP A 212 12.95 -6.22 -17.89
N LEU A 213 12.37 -5.21 -17.23
CA LEU A 213 12.88 -3.83 -17.22
C LEU A 213 13.60 -3.46 -15.92
N GLY A 214 13.55 -4.31 -14.90
CA GLY A 214 14.05 -4.00 -13.57
C GLY A 214 13.14 -3.06 -12.76
N VAL A 215 13.67 -2.56 -11.66
CA VAL A 215 12.95 -1.69 -10.72
C VAL A 215 12.86 -0.26 -11.28
N SER A 216 11.64 0.20 -11.58
CA SER A 216 11.40 1.59 -11.95
C SER A 216 11.26 2.49 -10.71
N TYR A 217 12.39 3.01 -10.22
CA TYR A 217 12.41 3.93 -9.06
C TYR A 217 11.53 5.17 -9.23
N TYR A 218 11.40 5.67 -10.46
CA TYR A 218 10.53 6.80 -10.74
C TYR A 218 9.08 6.49 -10.41
N ASN A 219 8.56 5.36 -10.91
CA ASN A 219 7.17 4.98 -10.68
C ASN A 219 6.90 4.55 -9.23
N LEU A 220 7.82 3.77 -8.63
CA LEU A 220 7.59 3.12 -7.34
C LEU A 220 7.87 4.03 -6.15
N VAL A 221 8.72 5.05 -6.30
CA VAL A 221 9.16 5.94 -5.20
C VAL A 221 8.89 7.40 -5.51
N VAL A 222 9.40 7.92 -6.63
CA VAL A 222 9.35 9.37 -6.91
C VAL A 222 7.93 9.84 -7.16
N TYR A 223 7.17 9.13 -8.00
CA TYR A 223 5.79 9.45 -8.35
C TYR A 223 4.86 9.54 -7.12
N PRO A 224 4.73 8.51 -6.25
CA PRO A 224 3.89 8.62 -5.07
C PRO A 224 4.37 9.70 -4.08
N LEU A 225 5.67 9.95 -4.00
CA LEU A 225 6.23 11.00 -3.14
C LEU A 225 5.81 12.40 -3.61
N ILE A 226 5.83 12.67 -4.91
CA ILE A 226 5.33 13.94 -5.49
C ILE A 226 3.84 14.14 -5.13
N LEU A 227 3.03 13.09 -5.25
CA LEU A 227 1.61 13.16 -4.92
C LEU A 227 1.37 13.44 -3.43
N ILE A 228 2.15 12.81 -2.54
CA ILE A 228 2.08 13.06 -1.09
C ILE A 228 2.46 14.50 -0.77
N ILE A 229 3.51 15.05 -1.39
CA ILE A 229 3.89 16.46 -1.21
C ILE A 229 2.75 17.36 -1.69
N GLY A 230 2.14 17.06 -2.84
CA GLY A 230 0.98 17.78 -3.35
C GLY A 230 -0.18 17.81 -2.35
N LEU A 231 -0.57 16.64 -1.81
CA LEU A 231 -1.62 16.53 -0.81
C LEU A 231 -1.27 17.28 0.49
N PHE A 232 -0.02 17.19 0.93
CA PHE A 232 0.46 17.90 2.12
C PHE A 232 0.31 19.42 1.95
N LEU A 233 0.75 19.96 0.82
CA LEU A 233 0.63 21.38 0.50
C LEU A 233 -0.84 21.80 0.39
N MET A 234 -1.68 21.02 -0.31
CA MET A 234 -3.12 21.31 -0.44
C MET A 234 -3.79 21.44 0.94
N GLY A 235 -3.52 20.52 1.86
CA GLY A 235 -4.11 20.58 3.21
C GLY A 235 -3.63 21.75 4.07
N LEU A 236 -2.49 22.38 3.75
CA LEU A 236 -2.04 23.61 4.42
C LEU A 236 -2.78 24.87 3.95
N PHE A 237 -3.27 24.86 2.71
CA PHE A 237 -3.95 26.01 2.09
C PHE A 237 -5.47 25.92 2.15
N ILE A 238 -6.05 24.71 2.15
CA ILE A 238 -7.49 24.52 2.22
C ILE A 238 -7.99 24.83 3.64
N ARG A 239 -8.72 25.92 3.78
CA ARG A 239 -9.40 26.26 5.04
C ARG A 239 -10.60 25.33 5.25
N LYS A 240 -10.65 24.70 6.43
CA LYS A 240 -11.83 23.92 6.83
C LYS A 240 -13.00 24.88 7.11
N LYS A 241 -14.19 24.53 6.62
CA LYS A 241 -15.40 25.35 6.78
C LYS A 241 -15.78 25.63 8.23
N ASP A 242 -15.49 24.72 9.14
CA ASP A 242 -15.80 24.83 10.58
C ASP A 242 -14.96 25.88 11.35
N PHE A 243 -14.02 26.55 10.67
CA PHE A 243 -13.22 27.66 11.23
C PHE A 243 -13.61 29.03 10.66
N LEU A 244 -14.73 29.11 9.93
CA LEU A 244 -15.38 30.35 9.48
C LEU A 244 -16.53 30.68 10.43
#